data_AF-A0A7X7FP99-F1
#
_entry.id   AF-A0A7X7FP99-F1
#
_cell.length_a   1.000
_cell.length_b   1.000
_cell.length_c   1.000
_cell.angle_alpha   90.00
_cell.angle_beta   90.00
_cell.angle_gamma   90.00
#
_symmetry.space_group_name_H-M   'P 1'
#
loop_
_entity.id
_entity.type
_entity.pdbx_description
1 polymer ?
#
loop_
_entity_poly.entity_id
_entity_poly.type
_entity_poly.pdbx_seq_one_letter_code
_entity_poly.pdbx_strand_id
1 'polypeptide(L)'
;MDQVFDAGVLPRFDLVQGSVLAGSTMRGREIAAGSHRLIRKVLFKYATNYDNTRVNLVVDRIGTNGRSGEAWVGDQYGGSSGSIELTFGTIERVRAIGAGLLVLQSFNYPQPTGEWYGELNNLAIYSEPDRGLTAPDFDGDIDVDQADFGHLQACFTGVGRPQTESACQDAILDGDDDVDGGDLAVFLKCFSGSGVAPDPDCART
;
A
#
# COMPACT_ATOMS: atom_id res chain seq x y z
N MET A 1 -23.16 -22.44 20.58
CA MET A 1 -23.99 -21.73 19.59
C MET A 1 -23.04 -20.84 18.83
N ASP A 2 -22.91 -21.15 17.55
CA ASP A 2 -21.76 -20.84 16.72
C ASP A 2 -21.65 -19.36 16.37
N GLN A 3 -20.42 -18.84 16.38
CA GLN A 3 -20.06 -17.76 15.48
C GLN A 3 -18.78 -18.15 14.75
N VAL A 4 -18.99 -18.82 13.61
CA VAL A 4 -18.06 -18.81 12.49
C VAL A 4 -18.05 -17.38 11.98
N PHE A 5 -17.00 -16.63 12.27
CA PHE A 5 -16.79 -15.34 11.64
C PHE A 5 -16.18 -15.60 10.27
N ASP A 6 -17.02 -15.43 9.26
CA ASP A 6 -16.64 -15.32 7.87
C ASP A 6 -15.48 -14.33 7.75
N ALA A 7 -14.47 -14.66 6.95
CA ALA A 7 -13.22 -13.91 6.81
C ALA A 7 -13.42 -12.61 5.99
N GLY A 8 -14.48 -11.88 6.29
CA GLY A 8 -14.92 -10.66 5.61
C GLY A 8 -14.98 -9.50 6.59
N VAL A 9 -13.95 -8.66 6.53
CA VAL A 9 -13.84 -7.34 7.20
C VAL A 9 -13.81 -7.39 8.73
N LEU A 10 -12.60 -7.53 9.27
CA LEU A 10 -12.30 -7.45 10.70
C LEU A 10 -12.30 -5.99 11.21
N PRO A 11 -12.74 -5.72 12.44
CA PRO A 11 -12.75 -4.38 13.03
C PRO A 11 -11.32 -3.82 13.15
N ARG A 12 -11.15 -2.54 12.80
CA ARG A 12 -9.87 -1.80 12.88
C ARG A 12 -9.72 -1.16 14.27
N PHE A 13 -8.57 -1.31 14.92
CA PHE A 13 -8.22 -0.67 16.20
C PHE A 13 -7.12 0.38 16.01
N ASP A 14 -7.05 1.41 16.86
CA ASP A 14 -5.99 2.40 16.81
C ASP A 14 -4.65 1.86 17.32
N LEU A 15 -3.58 1.97 16.53
CA LEU A 15 -2.22 1.71 17.03
C LEU A 15 -1.75 2.91 17.83
N VAL A 16 -1.54 2.71 19.13
CA VAL A 16 -0.90 3.71 19.99
C VAL A 16 0.48 3.17 20.36
N GLN A 17 1.52 3.90 19.96
CA GLN A 17 2.90 3.56 20.30
C GLN A 17 3.05 3.37 21.82
N GLY A 18 3.76 2.33 22.25
CA GLY A 18 3.99 2.05 23.66
C GLY A 18 2.80 1.41 24.40
N SER A 19 1.73 1.02 23.68
CA SER A 19 0.55 0.40 24.29
C SER A 19 0.61 -1.11 24.21
N VAL A 20 0.34 -1.75 25.35
CA VAL A 20 0.16 -3.19 25.47
C VAL A 20 -1.23 -3.55 24.94
N LEU A 21 -1.29 -4.44 23.96
CA LEU A 21 -2.52 -4.84 23.30
C LEU A 21 -2.74 -6.36 23.48
N ALA A 22 -3.99 -6.78 23.61
CA ALA A 22 -4.35 -8.19 23.78
C ALA A 22 -4.35 -8.94 22.44
N GLY A 23 -3.68 -10.10 22.38
CA GLY A 23 -3.36 -10.80 21.12
C GLY A 23 -4.52 -11.29 20.27
N SER A 24 -5.71 -11.40 20.84
CA SER A 24 -6.92 -11.79 20.12
C SER A 24 -7.49 -10.68 19.24
N THR A 25 -6.98 -9.44 19.28
CA THR A 25 -7.65 -8.27 18.66
C THR A 25 -6.74 -7.26 17.95
N MET A 26 -5.46 -7.57 17.69
CA MET A 26 -4.50 -6.53 17.27
C MET A 26 -4.42 -6.32 15.76
N ARG A 27 -5.36 -5.54 15.21
CA ARG A 27 -5.24 -4.93 13.88
C ARG A 27 -5.22 -3.42 13.98
N GLY A 28 -4.19 -2.81 13.43
CA GLY A 28 -3.94 -1.39 13.57
C GLY A 28 -4.74 -0.46 12.67
N ARG A 29 -4.63 0.83 13.00
CA ARG A 29 -5.18 1.95 12.23
C ARG A 29 -4.50 1.99 10.87
N GLU A 30 -5.24 2.50 9.90
CA GLU A 30 -4.64 3.00 8.68
C GLU A 30 -3.62 4.10 8.98
N ILE A 31 -2.40 3.90 8.53
CA ILE A 31 -1.34 4.91 8.57
C ILE A 31 -1.00 5.25 7.13
N ALA A 32 -1.37 6.47 6.75
CA ALA A 32 -1.11 7.01 5.41
C ALA A 32 0.27 7.65 5.35
N ALA A 33 0.95 7.52 4.20
CA ALA A 33 2.21 8.19 3.94
C ALA A 33 2.10 9.73 3.80
N GLY A 34 0.88 10.27 3.81
CA GLY A 34 0.57 11.64 3.43
C GLY A 34 0.16 11.74 1.95
N SER A 35 -0.36 12.91 1.56
CA SER A 35 -0.77 13.18 0.17
C SER A 35 0.42 13.02 -0.79
N HIS A 36 0.21 12.35 -1.93
CA HIS A 36 1.23 12.13 -2.97
C HIS A 36 2.52 11.46 -2.46
N ARG A 37 2.39 10.44 -1.61
CA ARG A 37 3.53 9.63 -1.16
C ARG A 37 3.23 8.14 -1.23
N LEU A 38 4.26 7.35 -1.52
CA LEU A 38 4.23 5.88 -1.51
C LEU A 38 5.12 5.36 -0.40
N ILE A 39 4.61 4.42 0.39
CA ILE A 39 5.35 3.68 1.42
C ILE A 39 6.27 2.69 0.71
N ARG A 40 7.57 2.77 0.99
CA ARG A 40 8.59 1.87 0.45
C ARG A 40 9.16 0.94 1.49
N LYS A 41 9.13 1.37 2.75
CA LYS A 41 9.62 0.54 3.85
C LYS A 41 8.90 0.84 5.14
N VAL A 42 8.65 -0.21 5.90
CA VAL A 42 8.10 -0.15 7.25
C VAL A 42 9.03 -0.93 8.16
N LEU A 43 9.47 -0.30 9.25
CA LEU A 43 10.28 -0.91 10.28
C LEU A 43 9.56 -0.76 11.61
N PHE A 44 9.57 -1.79 12.44
CA PHE A 44 9.11 -1.68 13.82
C PHE A 44 9.78 -2.74 14.68
N LYS A 45 9.75 -2.50 15.98
CA LYS A 45 10.16 -3.44 17.01
C LYS A 45 8.92 -4.06 17.64
N TYR A 46 9.03 -5.30 18.07
CA TYR A 46 8.00 -5.93 18.88
C TYR A 46 8.59 -6.43 20.19
N ALA A 47 7.72 -6.57 21.20
CA ALA A 47 7.99 -7.32 22.41
C ALA A 47 6.74 -8.13 22.79
N THR A 48 6.91 -9.35 23.26
CA THR A 48 5.83 -10.22 23.74
C THR A 48 6.18 -10.74 25.13
N ASN A 49 5.16 -11.01 25.94
CA ASN A 49 5.31 -11.60 27.27
C ASN A 49 5.25 -13.15 27.25
N TYR A 50 4.91 -13.75 26.11
CA TYR A 50 4.67 -15.20 25.98
C TYR A 50 4.93 -15.66 24.55
N ASP A 51 5.51 -16.85 24.40
CA ASP A 51 6.07 -17.36 23.13
C ASP A 51 5.51 -18.75 22.72
N ASN A 52 4.33 -19.10 23.25
CA ASN A 52 3.58 -20.27 22.79
C ASN A 52 2.70 -19.98 21.57
N THR A 53 2.95 -18.88 20.86
CA THR A 53 2.06 -18.42 19.81
C THR A 53 2.87 -17.98 18.59
N ARG A 54 2.71 -18.66 17.45
CA ARG A 54 3.28 -18.20 16.17
C ARG A 54 2.49 -16.98 15.73
N VAL A 55 3.15 -15.85 15.50
CA VAL A 55 2.49 -14.59 15.14
C VAL A 55 3.13 -14.02 13.87
N ASN A 56 2.31 -13.71 12.87
CA ASN A 56 2.75 -12.89 11.74
C ASN A 56 2.47 -11.43 12.02
N LEU A 57 3.38 -10.54 11.66
CA LEU A 57 2.96 -9.18 11.46
C LEU A 57 2.42 -9.05 10.04
N VAL A 58 1.19 -8.57 9.96
CA VAL A 58 0.53 -8.26 8.69
C VAL A 58 0.62 -6.76 8.46
N VAL A 59 1.21 -6.37 7.32
CA VAL A 59 0.96 -5.05 6.75
C VAL A 59 -0.12 -5.20 5.68
N ASP A 60 -1.31 -4.69 6.00
CA ASP A 60 -2.49 -4.84 5.17
C ASP A 60 -2.64 -3.64 4.22
N ARG A 61 -2.93 -3.93 2.94
CA ARG A 61 -3.45 -2.98 1.97
C ARG A 61 -4.96 -3.24 1.91
N ILE A 62 -5.77 -2.22 2.18
CA ILE A 62 -7.25 -2.31 2.21
C ILE A 62 -7.78 -3.25 1.11
N GLY A 63 -8.38 -4.39 1.51
CA GLY A 63 -9.06 -5.32 0.60
C GLY A 63 -8.22 -6.48 0.03
N THR A 64 -6.96 -6.63 0.43
CA THR A 64 -6.11 -7.78 0.05
C THR A 64 -5.35 -8.29 1.27
N ASN A 65 -5.11 -9.61 1.39
CA ASN A 65 -4.17 -10.09 2.41
C ASN A 65 -2.77 -9.58 2.05
N GLY A 66 -2.43 -8.38 2.53
CA GLY A 66 -1.22 -7.65 2.19
C GLY A 66 0.06 -8.35 2.63
N ARG A 67 1.20 -7.79 2.20
CA ARG A 67 2.54 -8.32 2.54
C ARG A 67 2.67 -8.50 4.05
N SER A 68 2.90 -9.74 4.47
CA SER A 68 3.20 -10.07 5.86
C SER A 68 4.69 -10.33 6.03
N GLY A 69 5.24 -9.85 7.13
CA GLY A 69 6.55 -10.24 7.62
C GLY A 69 6.37 -11.26 8.72
N GLU A 70 6.97 -12.43 8.57
CA GLU A 70 6.98 -13.40 9.65
C GLU A 70 7.91 -12.88 10.75
N ALA A 71 7.32 -12.61 11.92
CA ALA A 71 8.05 -12.05 13.06
C ALA A 71 8.88 -13.11 13.78
N TRP A 72 8.61 -14.39 13.52
CA TRP A 72 8.95 -15.47 14.43
C TRP A 72 9.14 -16.82 13.75
N VAL A 73 10.22 -17.50 14.12
CA VAL A 73 10.44 -18.92 13.85
C VAL A 73 10.93 -19.59 15.14
N GLY A 74 10.05 -20.29 15.85
CA GLY A 74 10.47 -21.22 16.90
C GLY A 74 9.47 -21.44 18.05
N ASP A 75 9.54 -22.64 18.65
CA ASP A 75 8.93 -22.97 19.94
C ASP A 75 9.90 -22.55 21.05
N GLN A 76 9.72 -21.37 21.64
CA GLN A 76 10.51 -20.94 22.81
C GLN A 76 9.56 -20.48 23.93
N TYR A 77 9.98 -20.64 25.18
CA TYR A 77 9.18 -20.26 26.36
C TYR A 77 9.78 -19.00 27.00
N GLY A 78 8.99 -17.93 27.11
CA GLY A 78 9.40 -16.68 27.73
C GLY A 78 8.94 -15.44 26.97
N GLY A 79 9.40 -14.27 27.42
CA GLY A 79 9.23 -13.03 26.68
C GLY A 79 10.19 -12.97 25.50
N SER A 80 9.75 -12.35 24.40
CA SER A 80 10.50 -12.37 23.16
C SER A 80 10.42 -11.02 22.45
N SER A 81 11.50 -10.59 21.81
CA SER A 81 11.58 -9.26 21.18
C SER A 81 12.44 -9.27 19.93
N GLY A 82 12.16 -8.36 19.01
CA GLY A 82 12.80 -8.36 17.71
C GLY A 82 12.43 -7.14 16.87
N SER A 83 12.79 -7.18 15.60
CA SER A 83 12.49 -6.13 14.64
C SER A 83 12.09 -6.76 13.31
N ILE A 84 11.11 -6.15 12.64
CA ILE A 84 10.72 -6.54 11.29
C ILE A 84 10.91 -5.35 10.38
N GLU A 85 11.46 -5.65 9.22
CA GLU A 85 11.50 -4.75 8.08
C GLU A 85 10.66 -5.32 6.93
N LEU A 86 9.75 -4.50 6.41
CA LEU A 86 8.97 -4.81 5.22
C LEU A 86 9.28 -3.77 4.15
N THR A 87 9.64 -4.25 2.96
CA THR A 87 9.92 -3.40 1.80
C THR A 87 8.85 -3.59 0.73
N PHE A 88 8.59 -2.53 -0.03
CA PHE A 88 7.65 -2.52 -1.15
C PHE A 88 8.42 -2.13 -2.41
N GLY A 89 8.19 -2.88 -3.49
CA GLY A 89 8.80 -2.64 -4.79
C GLY A 89 8.28 -1.36 -5.43
N THR A 90 8.99 -0.87 -6.46
CA THR A 90 8.71 0.40 -7.14
C THR A 90 7.32 0.44 -7.79
N ILE A 91 6.86 -0.69 -8.34
CA ILE A 91 5.53 -0.85 -8.95
C ILE A 91 4.38 -0.87 -7.94
N GLU A 92 4.65 -1.11 -6.65
CA GLU A 92 3.61 -1.19 -5.63
C GLU A 92 3.24 0.21 -5.12
N ARG A 93 2.05 0.68 -5.47
CA ARG A 93 1.53 2.00 -5.05
C ARG A 93 0.89 1.95 -3.67
N VAL A 94 1.68 1.69 -2.63
CA VAL A 94 1.22 1.58 -1.24
C VAL A 94 1.07 2.96 -0.61
N ARG A 95 -0.15 3.50 -0.54
CA ARG A 95 -0.41 4.83 0.06
C ARG A 95 -0.70 4.78 1.55
N ALA A 96 -1.20 3.64 2.00
CA ALA A 96 -1.62 3.42 3.36
C ALA A 96 -1.38 1.98 3.75
N ILE A 97 -1.10 1.77 5.03
CA ILE A 97 -0.90 0.46 5.63
C ILE A 97 -1.77 0.35 6.88
N GLY A 98 -2.31 -0.84 7.14
CA GLY A 98 -2.63 -1.26 8.50
C GLY A 98 -1.47 -2.10 9.02
N ALA A 99 -1.03 -1.91 10.26
CA ALA A 99 -0.05 -2.82 10.89
C ALA A 99 -0.71 -3.58 12.03
N GLY A 100 -0.49 -4.89 12.14
CA GLY A 100 -1.10 -5.70 13.18
C GLY A 100 -0.38 -7.02 13.38
N LEU A 101 -0.59 -7.63 14.53
CA LEU A 101 -0.02 -8.94 14.86
C LEU A 101 -1.13 -9.98 14.77
N LEU A 102 -0.95 -10.94 13.88
CA LEU A 102 -1.87 -12.04 13.60
C LEU A 102 -1.32 -13.31 14.25
N VAL A 103 -2.03 -13.80 15.25
CA VAL A 103 -1.80 -15.14 15.81
C VAL A 103 -2.12 -16.21 14.76
N LEU A 104 -1.11 -16.97 14.34
CA LEU A 104 -1.21 -18.07 13.39
C LEU A 104 -1.46 -19.41 14.07
N GLN A 105 -0.90 -19.62 15.26
CA GLN A 105 -0.99 -20.88 15.98
C GLN A 105 -0.75 -20.64 17.46
N SER A 106 -1.51 -21.29 18.34
CA SER A 106 -1.23 -21.37 19.77
C SER A 106 -0.86 -22.80 20.17
N PHE A 107 0.15 -22.96 21.01
CA PHE A 107 0.59 -24.23 21.56
C PHE A 107 0.02 -24.43 22.97
N ASN A 108 -0.55 -25.61 23.22
CA ASN A 108 -1.13 -25.97 24.52
C ASN A 108 -0.02 -26.34 25.51
N TYR A 109 0.12 -25.55 26.59
CA TYR A 109 0.98 -25.88 27.72
C TYR A 109 0.12 -26.24 28.95
N PRO A 110 0.50 -27.27 29.74
CA PRO A 110 -0.30 -27.76 30.87
C PRO A 110 -0.38 -26.82 32.08
N GLN A 111 0.14 -25.59 32.01
CA GLN A 111 -0.04 -24.56 33.04
C GLN A 111 -0.54 -23.26 32.38
N PRO A 112 -1.74 -22.74 32.72
CA PRO A 112 -2.17 -21.42 32.27
C PRO A 112 -2.01 -20.38 33.40
N THR A 113 -1.71 -19.12 33.08
CA THR A 113 -2.30 -17.96 33.80
C THR A 113 -2.13 -16.60 33.09
N GLY A 114 -1.24 -16.44 32.11
CA GLY A 114 -1.05 -15.14 31.44
C GLY A 114 -1.89 -15.00 30.17
N GLU A 115 -2.62 -13.89 30.01
CA GLU A 115 -3.02 -13.43 28.68
C GLU A 115 -1.75 -13.11 27.88
N TRP A 116 -1.73 -13.52 26.60
CA TRP A 116 -0.69 -13.07 25.69
C TRP A 116 -0.87 -11.58 25.42
N TYR A 117 0.23 -10.84 25.49
CA TYR A 117 0.31 -9.46 25.11
C TYR A 117 1.49 -9.25 24.15
N GLY A 118 1.24 -8.41 23.15
CA GLY A 118 2.26 -7.93 22.24
C GLY A 118 2.26 -6.41 22.23
N GLU A 119 3.45 -5.84 22.13
CA GLU A 119 3.65 -4.41 21.99
C GLU A 119 4.35 -4.14 20.67
N LEU A 120 3.83 -3.17 19.90
CA LEU A 120 4.49 -2.62 18.73
C LEU A 120 5.16 -1.31 19.09
N ASN A 121 6.47 -1.26 18.89
CA ASN A 121 7.33 -0.15 19.27
C ASN A 121 8.11 0.39 18.08
N ASN A 122 8.43 1.69 18.12
CA ASN A 122 9.28 2.35 17.13
C ASN A 122 8.83 2.10 15.68
N LEU A 123 7.54 2.24 15.41
CA LEU A 123 7.01 2.15 14.04
C LEU A 123 7.57 3.31 13.22
N ALA A 124 8.46 2.99 12.29
CA ALA A 124 9.06 3.90 11.34
C ALA A 124 8.55 3.58 9.93
N ILE A 125 8.00 4.60 9.27
CA ILE A 125 7.51 4.51 7.89
C ILE A 125 8.41 5.36 7.02
N TYR A 126 9.01 4.71 6.03
CA TYR A 126 9.78 5.36 4.99
C TYR A 126 8.91 5.43 3.75
N SER A 127 8.61 6.64 3.34
CA SER A 127 7.88 6.93 2.12
C SER A 127 8.75 7.73 1.18
N GLU A 128 8.41 7.67 -0.10
CA GLU A 128 8.95 8.55 -1.13
C GLU A 128 7.81 9.35 -1.77
N PRO A 129 8.12 10.46 -2.46
CA PRO A 129 7.13 11.14 -3.29
C PRO A 129 6.51 10.15 -4.26
N ASP A 130 5.19 10.10 -4.25
CA ASP A 130 4.45 9.48 -5.34
C ASP A 130 4.59 10.39 -6.54
N ARG A 131 5.51 10.07 -7.43
CA ARG A 131 5.72 10.82 -8.67
C ARG A 131 4.58 10.68 -9.68
N GLY A 132 3.45 10.09 -9.26
CA GLY A 132 2.21 10.15 -10.01
C GLY A 132 2.30 9.37 -11.32
N LEU A 133 2.21 8.05 -11.23
CA LEU A 133 1.67 7.27 -12.36
C LEU A 133 0.17 7.55 -12.42
N THR A 134 -0.23 8.65 -13.05
CA THR A 134 -1.61 8.87 -13.52
C THR A 134 -1.59 9.96 -14.59
N ALA A 135 -1.76 9.53 -15.84
CA ALA A 135 -1.93 10.28 -17.07
C ALA A 135 -0.95 11.45 -17.34
N PRO A 136 -0.21 11.47 -18.46
CA PRO A 136 -0.32 10.58 -19.62
C PRO A 136 0.78 9.51 -19.70
N ASP A 137 1.22 8.93 -18.59
CA ASP A 137 2.11 7.74 -18.59
C ASP A 137 1.24 6.50 -18.89
N PHE A 138 1.23 6.09 -20.16
CA PHE A 138 0.35 5.07 -20.73
C PHE A 138 0.99 3.69 -20.76
N ASP A 139 2.33 3.60 -20.82
CA ASP A 139 3.04 2.31 -20.81
C ASP A 139 3.50 1.87 -19.40
N GLY A 140 3.39 2.76 -18.42
CA GLY A 140 3.56 2.49 -17.00
C GLY A 140 5.01 2.48 -16.53
N ASP A 141 5.93 3.09 -17.28
CA ASP A 141 7.37 3.04 -17.02
C ASP A 141 7.91 4.18 -16.14
N ILE A 142 7.03 5.09 -15.70
CA ILE A 142 7.29 6.19 -14.73
C ILE A 142 7.94 7.41 -15.38
N ASP A 143 7.89 7.54 -16.71
CA ASP A 143 8.12 8.79 -17.41
C ASP A 143 6.99 9.13 -18.39
N VAL A 144 7.08 10.32 -19.00
CA VAL A 144 6.17 10.72 -20.07
C VAL A 144 7.03 11.07 -21.27
N ASP A 145 7.03 10.17 -22.26
CA ASP A 145 7.96 10.23 -23.37
C ASP A 145 7.35 9.92 -24.76
N GLN A 146 8.18 9.52 -25.71
CA GLN A 146 7.76 9.21 -27.07
C GLN A 146 6.88 7.95 -27.17
N ALA A 147 7.03 6.98 -26.27
CA ALA A 147 6.19 5.79 -26.22
C ALA A 147 4.75 6.17 -25.87
N ASP A 148 4.58 7.01 -24.84
CA ASP A 148 3.29 7.55 -24.44
C ASP A 148 2.66 8.42 -25.52
N PHE A 149 3.47 9.27 -26.17
CA PHE A 149 3.00 10.06 -27.29
C PHE A 149 2.45 9.18 -28.43
N GLY A 150 3.05 8.01 -28.64
CA GLY A 150 2.56 7.03 -29.61
C GLY A 150 1.15 6.52 -29.28
N HIS A 151 0.83 6.29 -28.01
CA HIS A 151 -0.52 5.93 -27.56
C HIS A 151 -1.50 7.08 -27.74
N LEU A 152 -1.16 8.29 -27.29
CA LEU A 152 -1.98 9.49 -27.51
C LEU A 152 -2.31 9.70 -28.99
N GLN A 153 -1.30 9.55 -29.86
CA GLN A 153 -1.47 9.69 -31.30
C GLN A 153 -2.39 8.61 -31.89
N ALA A 154 -2.27 7.37 -31.43
CA ALA A 154 -3.14 6.28 -31.87
C ALA A 154 -4.60 6.50 -31.47
N CYS A 155 -4.82 7.20 -30.36
CA CYS A 155 -6.13 7.53 -29.82
C CYS A 155 -6.73 8.85 -30.33
N PHE A 156 -6.01 9.61 -31.16
CA PHE A 156 -6.46 10.93 -31.65
C PHE A 156 -7.72 10.83 -32.52
N THR A 157 -8.85 11.33 -32.02
CA THR A 157 -10.12 11.39 -32.77
C THR A 157 -10.35 12.77 -33.40
N GLY A 158 -9.83 13.83 -32.77
CA GLY A 158 -9.96 15.22 -33.15
C GLY A 158 -11.23 15.90 -32.66
N VAL A 159 -11.19 17.24 -32.62
CA VAL A 159 -12.22 18.13 -32.05
C VAL A 159 -13.65 17.75 -32.44
N GLY A 160 -14.50 17.60 -31.43
CA GLY A 160 -15.91 17.26 -31.51
C GLY A 160 -16.21 15.82 -31.92
N ARG A 161 -15.23 14.90 -31.83
CA ARG A 161 -15.41 13.48 -32.18
C ARG A 161 -15.16 12.60 -30.97
N PRO A 162 -16.22 12.21 -30.24
CA PRO A 162 -16.07 11.48 -29.00
C PRO A 162 -15.21 10.23 -29.15
N GLN A 163 -14.26 10.05 -28.25
CA GLN A 163 -13.46 8.85 -28.15
C GLN A 163 -14.26 7.76 -27.44
N THR A 164 -14.61 6.70 -28.17
CA THR A 164 -15.50 5.63 -27.70
C THR A 164 -14.78 4.30 -27.50
N GLU A 165 -13.53 4.18 -27.96
CA GLU A 165 -12.73 2.98 -27.78
C GLU A 165 -12.28 2.88 -26.32
N SER A 166 -12.50 1.71 -25.71
CA SER A 166 -12.17 1.47 -24.31
C SER A 166 -10.67 1.59 -24.03
N ALA A 167 -9.84 1.22 -25.01
CA ALA A 167 -8.39 1.30 -24.95
C ALA A 167 -7.84 2.73 -25.04
N CYS A 168 -8.69 3.73 -25.35
CA CYS A 168 -8.31 5.12 -25.51
C CYS A 168 -9.00 6.06 -24.52
N GLN A 169 -9.76 5.52 -23.56
CA GLN A 169 -10.41 6.34 -22.53
C GLN A 169 -9.40 7.01 -21.59
N ASP A 170 -8.20 6.45 -21.48
CA ASP A 170 -7.09 7.02 -20.70
C ASP A 170 -6.41 8.21 -21.40
N ALA A 171 -6.56 8.33 -22.71
CA ALA A 171 -6.01 9.41 -23.53
C ALA A 171 -6.87 10.70 -23.53
N ILE A 172 -8.04 10.68 -22.88
CA ILE A 172 -8.86 11.86 -22.61
C ILE A 172 -8.34 12.53 -21.33
N LEU A 173 -7.56 13.60 -21.49
CA LEU A 173 -6.76 14.26 -20.47
C LEU A 173 -7.33 15.61 -20.04
N ASP A 174 -8.00 16.34 -20.93
CA ASP A 174 -8.44 17.71 -20.64
C ASP A 174 -9.86 17.82 -20.06
N GLY A 175 -10.57 16.69 -20.02
CA GLY A 175 -11.85 16.51 -19.34
C GLY A 175 -13.08 16.68 -20.22
N ASP A 176 -12.94 16.77 -21.55
CA ASP A 176 -14.05 16.61 -22.48
C ASP A 176 -14.29 15.14 -22.89
N ASP A 177 -14.86 14.88 -24.07
CA ASP A 177 -15.22 13.54 -24.53
C ASP A 177 -14.41 13.04 -25.75
N ASP A 178 -13.44 13.81 -26.24
CA ASP A 178 -12.62 13.44 -27.38
C ASP A 178 -11.11 13.41 -27.05
N VAL A 179 -10.29 13.05 -28.05
CA VAL A 179 -8.83 13.11 -27.93
C VAL A 179 -8.32 14.02 -29.03
N ASP A 180 -7.89 15.22 -28.65
CA ASP A 180 -7.53 16.27 -29.58
C ASP A 180 -6.32 17.14 -29.14
N GLY A 181 -6.28 18.40 -29.57
CA GLY A 181 -5.22 19.34 -29.22
C GLY A 181 -5.22 19.77 -27.75
N GLY A 182 -6.36 19.71 -27.06
CA GLY A 182 -6.50 19.96 -25.63
C GLY A 182 -5.76 18.91 -24.81
N ASP A 183 -5.94 17.63 -25.14
CA ASP A 183 -5.20 16.53 -24.52
C ASP A 183 -3.71 16.60 -24.81
N LEU A 184 -3.34 16.91 -26.06
CA LEU A 184 -1.93 17.14 -26.41
C LEU A 184 -1.32 18.28 -25.59
N ALA A 185 -2.07 19.33 -25.28
CA ALA A 185 -1.57 20.41 -24.44
C ALA A 185 -1.35 19.97 -22.99
N VAL A 186 -2.20 19.10 -22.44
CA VAL A 186 -1.96 18.46 -21.13
C VAL A 186 -0.73 17.55 -21.20
N PHE A 187 -0.63 16.74 -22.25
CA PHE A 187 0.49 15.84 -22.48
C PHE A 187 1.85 16.56 -22.47
N LEU A 188 1.95 17.66 -23.23
CA LEU A 188 3.19 18.43 -23.35
C LEU A 188 3.61 19.13 -22.05
N LYS A 189 2.70 19.37 -21.10
CA LYS A 189 3.07 19.85 -19.76
C LYS A 189 3.80 18.75 -18.97
N CYS A 190 3.43 17.50 -19.21
CA CYS A 190 4.00 16.33 -18.53
C CYS A 190 5.23 15.79 -19.22
N PHE A 191 5.40 16.02 -20.53
CA PHE A 191 6.51 15.50 -21.31
C PHE A 191 7.87 15.83 -20.67
N SER A 192 8.56 14.78 -20.24
CA SER A 192 9.83 14.84 -19.52
C SER A 192 10.96 14.13 -20.26
N GLY A 193 10.60 13.14 -21.09
CA GLY A 193 11.52 12.31 -21.86
C GLY A 193 11.97 11.05 -21.10
N SER A 194 12.45 10.07 -21.87
CA SER A 194 12.81 8.74 -21.36
C SER A 194 13.80 8.78 -20.19
N GLY A 195 13.47 8.06 -19.12
CA GLY A 195 14.18 7.98 -17.85
C GLY A 195 14.07 9.23 -16.97
N VAL A 196 13.25 10.22 -17.35
CA VAL A 196 13.08 11.47 -16.60
C VAL A 196 11.67 11.51 -16.03
N ALA A 197 11.55 11.49 -14.70
CA ALA A 197 10.24 11.59 -14.07
C ALA A 197 9.57 12.95 -14.37
N PRO A 198 8.27 12.98 -14.71
CA PRO A 198 7.52 14.20 -14.96
C PRO A 198 7.30 15.00 -13.68
N ASP A 199 6.89 16.27 -13.82
CA ASP A 199 6.38 17.06 -12.70
C ASP A 199 5.09 16.39 -12.17
N PRO A 200 5.00 16.03 -10.87
CA PRO A 200 3.83 15.34 -10.32
C PRO A 200 2.52 16.14 -10.41
N ASP A 201 2.58 17.43 -10.70
CA ASP A 201 1.42 18.31 -10.85
C ASP A 201 1.18 18.73 -12.31
N CYS A 202 1.91 18.17 -13.28
CA CYS A 202 1.87 18.57 -14.70
C CYS A 202 0.48 18.44 -15.36
N ALA A 203 -0.31 17.44 -14.94
CA ALA A 203 -1.63 17.14 -15.48
C ALA A 203 -2.76 17.91 -14.77
N ARG A 204 -2.45 18.79 -13.80
CA ARG A 204 -3.48 19.63 -13.17
C ARG A 204 -3.83 20.84 -14.03
N THR A 205 -5.12 21.08 -14.20
CA THR A 205 -5.70 22.27 -14.85
C THR A 205 -6.25 23.27 -13.84
#